data_AF-A0A972E0X4-F1
#
_entry.id   AF-A0A972E0X4-F1
#
_cell.length_a   1.000
_cell.length_b   1.000
_cell.length_c   1.000
_cell.angle_alpha   90.00
_cell.angle_beta   90.00
_cell.angle_gamma   90.00
#
_symmetry.space_group_name_H-M   'P 1'
#
loop_
_entity.id
_entity.type
_entity.pdbx_description
1 polymer ?
#
loop_
_entity_poly.entity_id
_entity_poly.type
_entity_poly.pdbx_seq_one_letter_code
_entity_poly.pdbx_strand_id
1 'polypeptide(L)'
;MLNKAETPDGEALVDKAVAMGADIPPENRSLVARMLSLGEEDLIGGLKTFAELSAGRYPHRLDAESAIKETDGLGADAIAGVSEQVKKQKLQDIFFATAYYDKLVREKKDVAYYGDAVSATDAGKVLIRWKTERDKYRVVFGDLTAKDVTADELKKLEGR
;
A
#
# COMPACT_ATOMS: atom_id res chain seq x y z
N MET A 1 7.16 14.69 20.30
CA MET A 1 7.85 14.13 19.13
C MET A 1 7.66 12.62 19.18
N LEU A 2 6.74 12.08 18.38
CA LEU A 2 6.50 10.63 18.32
C LEU A 2 7.57 10.04 17.41
N ASN A 3 8.36 9.09 17.92
CA ASN A 3 9.24 8.27 17.11
C ASN A 3 8.35 7.52 16.09
N LYS A 4 8.38 7.94 14.83
CA LYS A 4 8.04 7.02 13.73
C LYS A 4 8.95 5.81 13.95
N ALA A 5 8.38 4.61 14.10
CA ALA A 5 9.19 3.41 14.00
C ALA A 5 9.90 3.50 12.64
N GLU A 6 11.21 3.73 12.64
CA GLU A 6 11.99 3.77 11.41
C GLU A 6 11.82 2.41 10.76
N THR A 7 11.27 2.43 9.55
CA THR A 7 11.23 1.25 8.71
C THR A 7 12.67 0.76 8.59
N PRO A 8 12.97 -0.51 8.94
CA PRO A 8 14.33 -0.98 8.91
C PRO A 8 14.88 -0.87 7.49
N ASP A 9 16.14 -0.45 7.38
CA ASP A 9 16.84 -0.36 6.10
C ASP A 9 16.90 -1.74 5.45
N GLY A 10 16.14 -1.90 4.37
CA GLY A 10 16.01 -3.16 3.65
C GLY A 10 17.34 -3.63 3.05
N GLU A 11 18.21 -2.70 2.62
CA GLU A 11 19.51 -3.03 2.04
C GLU A 11 20.43 -3.61 3.11
N ALA A 12 20.50 -2.97 4.28
CA ALA A 12 21.26 -3.47 5.42
C ALA A 12 20.78 -4.87 5.88
N LEU A 13 19.48 -5.14 5.82
CA LEU A 13 18.93 -6.45 6.13
C LEU A 13 19.31 -7.51 5.09
N VAL A 14 19.28 -7.17 3.80
CA VAL A 14 19.72 -8.07 2.72
C VAL A 14 21.21 -8.39 2.84
N ASP A 15 22.06 -7.39 3.07
CA ASP A 15 23.50 -7.58 3.24
C ASP A 15 23.81 -8.49 4.44
N LYS A 16 23.10 -8.28 5.56
CA LYS A 16 23.21 -9.15 6.73
C LYS A 16 22.78 -10.59 6.42
N ALA A 17 21.68 -10.78 5.69
CA ALA A 17 21.21 -12.10 5.31
C ALA A 17 22.22 -12.84 4.40
N VAL A 18 22.77 -12.14 3.40
CA VAL A 18 23.81 -12.68 2.50
C VAL A 18 25.08 -13.04 3.29
N ALA A 19 25.51 -12.19 4.23
CA ALA A 19 26.65 -12.48 5.11
C ALA A 19 26.41 -13.71 6.02
N MET A 20 25.14 -14.03 6.31
CA MET A 20 24.73 -15.24 7.04
C MET A 20 24.52 -16.47 6.13
N GLY A 21 24.81 -16.35 4.84
CA GLY A 21 24.74 -17.46 3.87
C GLY A 21 23.42 -17.57 3.10
N ALA A 22 22.55 -16.55 3.13
CA ALA A 22 21.36 -16.54 2.28
C ALA A 22 21.75 -16.38 0.80
N ASP A 23 21.20 -17.25 -0.05
CA ASP A 23 21.37 -17.19 -1.50
C ASP A 23 20.33 -16.26 -2.12
N ILE A 24 20.65 -14.96 -2.13
CA ILE A 24 19.81 -13.91 -2.72
C ILE A 24 20.50 -13.41 -4.00
N PRO A 25 19.97 -13.75 -5.19
CA PRO A 25 20.51 -13.28 -6.46
C PRO A 25 20.62 -11.74 -6.50
N PRO A 26 21.72 -11.15 -7.00
CA PRO A 26 21.93 -9.70 -7.04
C PRO A 26 20.76 -8.93 -7.67
N GLU A 27 20.17 -9.45 -8.74
CA GLU A 27 19.03 -8.89 -9.45
C GLU A 27 17.74 -8.84 -8.61
N ASN A 28 17.65 -9.67 -7.58
CA ASN A 28 16.49 -9.74 -6.67
C ASN A 28 16.69 -8.92 -5.39
N ARG A 29 17.91 -8.45 -5.10
CA ARG A 29 18.23 -7.78 -3.82
C ARG A 29 17.37 -6.55 -3.58
N SER A 30 17.16 -5.70 -4.59
CA SER A 30 16.32 -4.50 -4.46
C SER A 30 14.86 -4.83 -4.18
N LEU A 31 14.33 -5.89 -4.79
CA LEU A 31 12.97 -6.38 -4.52
C LEU A 31 12.87 -6.90 -3.08
N VAL A 32 13.83 -7.70 -2.64
CA VAL A 32 13.85 -8.26 -1.28
C VAL A 32 14.03 -7.14 -0.23
N ALA A 33 14.92 -6.19 -0.48
CA ALA A 33 15.12 -5.02 0.38
C ALA A 33 13.79 -4.26 0.56
N ARG A 34 13.11 -3.91 -0.54
CA ARG A 34 11.81 -3.23 -0.48
C ARG A 34 10.74 -4.05 0.24
N MET A 35 10.70 -5.37 0.04
CA MET A 35 9.80 -6.28 0.77
C MET A 35 10.06 -6.30 2.29
N LEU A 36 11.31 -6.16 2.71
CA LEU A 36 11.69 -6.11 4.14
C LEU A 36 11.40 -4.75 4.78
N SER A 37 11.41 -3.69 3.97
CA SER A 37 11.15 -2.32 4.39
C SER A 37 9.78 -1.79 3.95
N LEU A 38 8.77 -2.66 3.80
CA LEU A 38 7.43 -2.22 3.39
C LEU A 38 6.82 -1.23 4.40
N GLY A 39 6.33 -0.11 3.88
CA GLY A 39 5.77 0.98 4.67
C GLY A 39 4.47 1.56 4.10
N GLU A 40 3.96 2.57 4.79
CA GLU A 40 2.78 3.34 4.35
C GLU A 40 2.99 4.00 2.98
N GLU A 41 4.21 4.38 2.64
CA GLU A 41 4.53 4.99 1.36
C GLU A 41 4.30 4.03 0.19
N ASP A 42 4.55 2.73 0.37
CA ASP A 42 4.25 1.71 -0.64
C ASP A 42 2.74 1.55 -0.83
N LEU A 43 1.99 1.57 0.28
CA LEU A 43 0.53 1.54 0.27
C LEU A 43 -0.06 2.73 -0.49
N ILE A 44 0.34 3.95 -0.12
CA ILE A 44 -0.15 5.18 -0.75
C ILE A 44 0.30 5.25 -2.21
N GLY A 45 1.56 4.89 -2.50
CA GLY A 45 2.12 4.91 -3.85
C GLY A 45 1.41 3.96 -4.80
N GLY A 46 1.14 2.72 -4.37
CA GLY A 46 0.41 1.75 -5.18
C GLY A 46 -1.07 2.12 -5.36
N LEU A 47 -1.74 2.61 -4.31
CA LEU A 47 -3.12 3.10 -4.41
C LEU A 47 -3.24 4.31 -5.34
N LYS A 48 -2.29 5.25 -5.27
CA LYS A 48 -2.20 6.38 -6.21
C LYS A 48 -2.03 5.88 -7.65
N THR A 49 -1.14 4.92 -7.86
CA THR A 49 -0.88 4.34 -9.18
C THR A 49 -2.14 3.69 -9.76
N PHE A 50 -2.89 2.95 -8.94
CA PHE A 50 -4.15 2.36 -9.36
C PHE A 50 -5.21 3.44 -9.68
N ALA A 51 -5.33 4.48 -8.85
CA ALA A 51 -6.26 5.58 -9.08
C ALA A 51 -5.97 6.33 -10.38
N GLU A 52 -4.70 6.57 -10.71
CA GLU A 52 -4.28 7.16 -11.99
C GLU A 52 -4.74 6.31 -13.19
N LEU A 53 -4.63 4.99 -13.10
CA LEU A 53 -5.00 4.06 -14.17
C LEU A 53 -6.51 3.85 -14.29
N SER A 54 -7.27 4.07 -13.21
CA SER A 54 -8.69 3.71 -13.12
C SER A 54 -9.63 4.91 -13.09
N ALA A 55 -9.14 6.10 -13.45
CA ALA A 55 -9.88 7.37 -13.37
C ALA A 55 -10.41 7.66 -11.95
N GLY A 56 -9.54 7.46 -10.96
CA GLY A 56 -9.79 7.81 -9.56
C GLY A 56 -10.47 6.72 -8.73
N ARG A 57 -10.66 5.50 -9.25
CA ARG A 57 -11.15 4.38 -8.43
C ARG A 57 -10.02 3.75 -7.64
N TYR A 58 -10.37 2.99 -6.61
CA TYR A 58 -9.44 2.11 -5.92
C TYR A 58 -9.78 0.65 -6.21
N PRO A 59 -8.87 -0.30 -5.95
CA PRO A 59 -9.19 -1.71 -6.05
C PRO A 59 -10.43 -2.05 -5.23
N HIS A 60 -11.31 -2.92 -5.72
CA HIS A 60 -12.44 -3.38 -4.91
C HIS A 60 -11.93 -4.14 -3.68
N ARG A 61 -10.84 -4.87 -3.85
CA ARG A 61 -10.13 -5.59 -2.78
C ARG A 61 -8.64 -5.33 -2.88
N LEU A 62 -8.00 -5.10 -1.74
CA LEU A 62 -6.55 -4.81 -1.69
C LEU A 62 -5.69 -6.07 -1.49
N ASP A 63 -6.17 -7.22 -1.96
CA ASP A 63 -5.35 -8.42 -2.12
C ASP A 63 -4.67 -8.46 -3.49
N ALA A 64 -3.48 -9.08 -3.57
CA ALA A 64 -2.65 -9.06 -4.77
C ALA A 64 -3.37 -9.62 -6.01
N GLU A 65 -4.08 -10.73 -5.85
CA GLU A 65 -4.78 -11.39 -6.97
C GLU A 65 -5.86 -10.46 -7.56
N SER A 66 -6.71 -9.89 -6.72
CA SER A 66 -7.81 -9.03 -7.15
C SER A 66 -7.28 -7.72 -7.74
N ALA A 67 -6.36 -7.04 -7.06
CA ALA A 67 -5.85 -5.74 -7.49
C ALA A 67 -5.08 -5.84 -8.82
N ILE A 68 -4.28 -6.89 -9.03
CA ILE A 68 -3.56 -7.10 -10.29
C ILE A 68 -4.55 -7.40 -11.42
N LYS A 69 -5.51 -8.30 -11.19
CA LYS A 69 -6.54 -8.64 -12.18
C LYS A 69 -7.40 -7.44 -12.57
N GLU A 70 -7.78 -6.60 -11.61
CA GLU A 70 -8.49 -5.36 -11.86
C GLU A 70 -7.66 -4.40 -12.70
N THR A 71 -6.34 -4.32 -12.44
CA THR A 71 -5.41 -3.49 -13.23
C THR A 71 -5.32 -3.97 -14.67
N ASP A 72 -5.24 -5.27 -14.93
CA ASP A 72 -5.26 -5.84 -16.29
C ASP A 72 -6.57 -5.53 -17.03
N GLY A 73 -7.68 -5.38 -16.29
CA GLY A 73 -8.98 -4.99 -16.82
C GLY A 73 -9.14 -3.50 -17.12
N LEU A 74 -8.22 -2.64 -16.65
CA LEU A 74 -8.15 -1.22 -17.00
C LEU A 74 -7.57 -1.14 -18.43
N GLY A 75 -8.47 -1.20 -19.41
CA GLY A 75 -8.18 -1.46 -20.82
C GLY A 75 -7.00 -0.68 -21.43
N ALA A 76 -6.52 -1.20 -22.58
CA ALA A 76 -5.30 -0.77 -23.27
C ALA A 76 -5.10 0.75 -23.42
N ASP A 77 -6.18 1.53 -23.46
CA ASP A 77 -6.14 3.00 -23.55
C ASP A 77 -5.49 3.69 -22.34
N ALA A 78 -5.66 3.15 -21.12
CA ALA A 78 -5.05 3.71 -19.90
C ALA A 78 -3.51 3.55 -19.88
N ILE A 79 -3.00 2.63 -20.68
CA ILE A 79 -1.58 2.26 -20.79
C ILE A 79 -1.04 2.44 -22.22
N ALA A 80 -1.82 3.06 -23.10
CA ALA A 80 -1.44 3.31 -24.49
C ALA A 80 -0.28 4.31 -24.51
N GLY A 81 0.81 3.96 -25.22
CA GLY A 81 2.02 4.79 -25.27
C GLY A 81 2.92 4.70 -24.03
N VAL A 82 2.55 3.91 -23.02
CA VAL A 82 3.40 3.62 -21.85
C VAL A 82 4.37 2.49 -22.21
N SER A 83 5.66 2.67 -21.91
CA SER A 83 6.67 1.62 -22.16
C SER A 83 6.43 0.40 -21.26
N GLU A 84 6.85 -0.78 -21.72
CA GLU A 84 6.75 -2.02 -20.92
C GLU A 84 7.46 -1.90 -19.56
N GLN A 85 8.56 -1.14 -19.49
CA GLN A 85 9.25 -0.87 -18.23
C GLN A 85 8.39 -0.06 -17.26
N VAL A 86 7.71 0.97 -17.75
CA VAL A 86 6.81 1.79 -16.90
C VAL A 86 5.57 0.99 -16.48
N LYS A 87 5.03 0.13 -17.35
CA LYS A 87 3.93 -0.79 -16.99
C LYS A 87 4.36 -1.73 -15.85
N LYS A 88 5.53 -2.37 -15.99
CA LYS A 88 6.10 -3.23 -14.94
C LYS A 88 6.28 -2.48 -13.62
N GLN A 89 6.79 -1.25 -13.66
CA GLN A 89 6.96 -0.42 -12.47
C GLN A 89 5.60 -0.14 -11.80
N LYS A 90 4.59 0.26 -12.56
CA LYS A 90 3.24 0.52 -12.03
C LYS A 90 2.61 -0.72 -11.40
N LEU A 91 2.70 -1.87 -12.06
CA LEU A 91 2.24 -3.15 -11.50
C LEU A 91 2.99 -3.51 -10.21
N GLN A 92 4.29 -3.23 -10.17
CA GLN A 92 5.11 -3.47 -8.99
C GLN A 92 4.72 -2.56 -7.82
N ASP A 93 4.42 -1.28 -8.07
CA ASP A 93 3.97 -0.36 -7.04
C ASP A 93 2.58 -0.75 -6.49
N ILE A 94 1.66 -1.19 -7.36
CA ILE A 94 0.37 -1.76 -6.94
C ILE A 94 0.59 -3.02 -6.10
N PHE A 95 1.48 -3.91 -6.54
CA PHE A 95 1.85 -5.10 -5.77
C PHE A 95 2.35 -4.75 -4.37
N PHE A 96 3.26 -3.78 -4.23
CA PHE A 96 3.78 -3.40 -2.91
C PHE A 96 2.71 -2.84 -1.97
N ALA A 97 1.71 -2.12 -2.50
CA ALA A 97 0.56 -1.71 -1.68
C ALA A 97 -0.20 -2.92 -1.12
N THR A 98 -0.45 -3.94 -1.95
CA THR A 98 -1.10 -5.19 -1.50
C THR A 98 -0.21 -5.96 -0.50
N ALA A 99 1.10 -5.99 -0.70
CA ALA A 99 2.03 -6.65 0.21
C ALA A 99 2.07 -6.00 1.60
N TYR A 100 2.01 -4.66 1.67
CA TYR A 100 1.90 -3.94 2.94
C TYR A 100 0.54 -4.15 3.61
N TYR A 101 -0.56 -4.14 2.84
CA TYR A 101 -1.88 -4.51 3.33
C TYR A 101 -1.89 -5.91 3.97
N ASP A 102 -1.36 -6.91 3.26
CA ASP A 102 -1.27 -8.28 3.77
C ASP A 102 -0.40 -8.37 5.02
N LYS A 103 0.69 -7.58 5.11
CA LYS A 103 1.51 -7.48 6.32
C LYS A 103 0.67 -6.99 7.51
N LEU A 104 -0.10 -5.92 7.34
CA LEU A 104 -0.97 -5.39 8.40
C LEU A 104 -2.03 -6.43 8.85
N VAL A 105 -2.62 -7.16 7.90
CA VAL A 105 -3.59 -8.23 8.17
C VAL A 105 -2.94 -9.37 8.96
N ARG A 106 -1.76 -9.87 8.51
CA ARG A 106 -1.01 -10.92 9.21
C ARG A 106 -0.60 -10.51 10.62
N GLU A 107 -0.22 -9.24 10.80
CA GLU A 107 0.10 -8.64 12.10
C GLU A 107 -1.13 -8.33 12.96
N LYS A 108 -2.34 -8.65 12.49
CA LYS A 108 -3.63 -8.44 13.19
C LYS A 108 -3.83 -6.98 13.62
N LYS A 109 -3.41 -6.03 12.77
CA LYS A 109 -3.50 -4.58 13.04
C LYS A 109 -4.91 -4.02 12.92
N ASP A 110 -5.97 -4.82 13.06
CA ASP A 110 -7.36 -4.38 12.91
C ASP A 110 -7.53 -3.49 11.66
N VAL A 111 -7.36 -4.10 10.49
CA VAL A 111 -7.36 -3.41 9.20
C VAL A 111 -8.78 -3.39 8.64
N ALA A 112 -9.23 -2.22 8.15
CA ALA A 112 -10.42 -2.12 7.32
C ALA A 112 -10.11 -1.32 6.05
N TYR A 113 -10.65 -1.79 4.93
CA TYR A 113 -10.44 -1.24 3.59
C TYR A 113 -11.80 -1.05 2.92
N TYR A 114 -11.99 0.10 2.28
CA TYR A 114 -13.27 0.56 1.72
C TYR A 114 -13.15 1.01 0.25
N GLY A 115 -12.23 0.42 -0.51
CA GLY A 115 -11.98 0.77 -1.91
C GLY A 115 -13.13 0.48 -2.87
N ASP A 116 -14.11 -0.32 -2.42
CA ASP A 116 -15.36 -0.58 -3.12
C ASP A 116 -16.36 0.59 -3.07
N ALA A 117 -16.29 1.41 -2.02
CA ALA A 117 -17.23 2.50 -1.75
C ALA A 117 -16.59 3.90 -1.78
N VAL A 118 -15.25 3.98 -1.75
CA VAL A 118 -14.49 5.23 -1.70
C VAL A 118 -13.65 5.40 -2.97
N SER A 119 -13.63 6.61 -3.50
CA SER A 119 -12.82 7.01 -4.65
C SER A 119 -11.85 8.16 -4.30
N ALA A 120 -10.98 8.50 -5.25
CA ALA A 120 -10.07 9.65 -5.15
C ALA A 120 -10.79 10.99 -4.95
N THR A 121 -12.08 11.08 -5.30
CA THR A 121 -12.89 12.30 -5.14
C THR A 121 -13.54 12.42 -3.75
N ASP A 122 -13.56 11.33 -2.98
CA ASP A 122 -14.14 11.26 -1.64
C ASP A 122 -13.12 11.67 -0.56
N ALA A 123 -12.52 12.85 -0.68
CA ALA A 123 -11.38 13.31 0.13
C ALA A 123 -11.56 13.18 1.66
N GLY A 124 -12.79 13.29 2.17
CA GLY A 124 -13.08 13.19 3.60
C GLY A 124 -13.44 11.79 4.11
N LYS A 125 -13.54 10.78 3.23
CA LYS A 125 -13.94 9.42 3.59
C LYS A 125 -12.74 8.53 3.85
N VAL A 126 -12.87 7.64 4.83
CA VAL A 126 -11.84 6.66 5.18
C VAL A 126 -11.72 5.64 4.05
N LEU A 127 -10.55 5.58 3.39
CA LEU A 127 -10.26 4.55 2.40
C LEU A 127 -9.70 3.29 3.06
N ILE A 128 -8.72 3.46 3.95
CA ILE A 128 -8.12 2.37 4.71
C ILE A 128 -7.72 2.86 6.09
N ARG A 129 -7.86 1.99 7.08
CA ARG A 129 -7.39 2.24 8.44
C ARG A 129 -6.79 1.00 9.07
N TRP A 130 -5.83 1.21 9.96
CA TRP A 130 -5.27 0.15 10.80
C TRP A 130 -4.83 0.71 12.16
N LYS A 131 -4.85 -0.15 13.16
CA LYS A 131 -4.45 0.14 14.52
C LYS A 131 -2.92 0.21 14.64
N THR A 132 -2.40 1.29 15.22
CA THR A 132 -0.96 1.49 15.45
C THR A 132 -0.58 1.22 16.91
N GLU A 133 -1.39 1.74 17.83
CA GLU A 133 -1.25 1.59 19.29
C GLU A 133 -2.60 1.24 19.91
N ARG A 134 -2.68 1.10 21.25
CA ARG A 134 -3.90 0.65 21.96
C ARG A 134 -5.16 1.43 21.57
N ASP A 135 -5.05 2.75 21.41
CA ASP A 135 -6.18 3.66 21.17
C ASP A 135 -5.93 4.62 19.99
N LYS A 136 -5.01 4.27 19.10
CA LYS A 136 -4.69 5.06 17.90
C LYS A 136 -4.80 4.24 16.64
N TYR A 137 -5.33 4.88 15.62
CA TYR A 137 -5.42 4.35 14.27
C TYR A 137 -4.70 5.26 13.32
N ARG A 138 -4.03 4.66 12.33
CA ARG A 138 -3.65 5.35 11.11
C ARG A 138 -4.81 5.25 10.14
N VAL A 139 -5.16 6.37 9.53
CA VAL A 139 -6.22 6.48 8.52
C VAL A 139 -5.62 7.08 7.27
N VAL A 140 -5.87 6.47 6.12
CA VAL A 140 -5.66 7.06 4.80
C VAL A 140 -7.03 7.34 4.20
N PHE A 141 -7.23 8.56 3.71
CA PHE A 141 -8.49 9.03 3.15
C PHE A 141 -8.58 8.81 1.64
N GLY A 142 -9.76 9.06 1.08
CA GLY A 142 -10.01 8.99 -0.36
C GLY A 142 -9.03 9.82 -1.19
N ASP A 143 -8.55 10.96 -0.70
CA ASP A 143 -7.54 11.79 -1.39
C ASP A 143 -6.08 11.36 -1.12
N LEU A 144 -5.89 10.21 -0.47
CA LEU A 144 -4.62 9.63 -0.04
C LEU A 144 -3.86 10.42 1.02
N THR A 145 -4.47 11.44 1.62
CA THR A 145 -3.91 12.04 2.84
C THR A 145 -3.99 11.05 3.99
N ALA A 146 -3.02 11.12 4.90
CA ALA A 146 -2.92 10.21 6.03
C ALA A 146 -2.89 10.95 7.36
N LYS A 147 -3.60 10.42 8.37
CA LYS A 147 -3.70 11.01 9.70
C LYS A 147 -3.75 9.94 10.79
N ASP A 148 -3.12 10.25 11.93
CA ASP A 148 -3.33 9.50 13.17
C ASP A 148 -4.57 10.03 13.89
N VAL A 149 -5.47 9.13 14.27
CA VAL A 149 -6.73 9.46 14.95
C VAL A 149 -6.93 8.58 16.18
N THR A 150 -7.70 9.08 17.14
CA THR A 150 -8.20 8.29 18.27
C THR A 150 -9.34 7.37 17.83
N ALA A 151 -9.68 6.37 18.67
CA ALA A 151 -10.83 5.50 18.42
C ALA A 151 -12.17 6.28 18.30
N ASP A 152 -12.35 7.34 19.10
CA ASP A 152 -13.56 8.18 19.05
C ASP A 152 -13.64 9.03 17.77
N GLU A 153 -12.51 9.55 17.31
CA GLU A 153 -12.44 10.24 16.02
C GLU A 153 -12.69 9.27 14.86
N LEU A 154 -12.12 8.07 14.89
CA LEU A 154 -12.36 7.04 13.88
C LEU A 154 -13.85 6.71 13.76
N LYS A 155 -14.54 6.50 14.88
CA LYS A 155 -15.98 6.22 14.89
C LYS A 155 -16.81 7.35 14.24
N LYS A 156 -16.39 8.61 14.43
CA LYS A 156 -17.04 9.77 13.77
C LYS A 156 -16.75 9.85 12.28
N LEU A 157 -15.58 9.39 11.85
CA LEU A 157 -15.18 9.38 10.44
C LEU A 157 -15.88 8.25 9.67
N GLU A 158 -15.98 7.05 10.27
CA GLU A 158 -16.63 5.88 9.66
C GLU A 158 -18.17 5.96 9.69
N GLY A 159 -18.76 6.87 10.49
CA GLY A 159 -20.20 7.09 10.56
C GLY A 159 -20.75 8.16 9.61
N ARG A 160 -19.96 8.65 8.64
CA ARG A 160 -20.31 9.72 7.70
C ARG A 160 -20.77 9.21 6.35
#